data_AF-A0A7S0CQ96-F1
#
_entry.id   AF-A0A7S0CQ96-F1
#
_cell.length_a   1.000
_cell.length_b   1.000
_cell.length_c   1.000
_cell.angle_alpha   90.00
_cell.angle_beta   90.00
_cell.angle_gamma   90.00
#
_symmetry.space_group_name_H-M   'P 1'
#
loop_
_entity.id
_entity.type
_entity.pdbx_description
1 polymer ?
#
loop_
_entity_poly.entity_id
_entity_poly.type
_entity_poly.pdbx_seq_one_letter_code
_entity_poly.pdbx_strand_id
1 'polypeptide(L)'
;RLRANTKSSELGNPYLSDLQAERVMNAVLSYMLHTHRMGAASQAISAVVALRKKLEDLHTNPKSRTNLQKNRESVRARVLEGLRQTAQACAKRVAVRRQYVRDIQPGSMWEYDPRLLLFEFSFNLTLRDRQVRLFREFMAAFKNKKSRVEQMIMGAGKTTVIGPLLVLGLSDGKRLVVQVVPAALLEMSRAVLRQKFSLIVK
;
A
#
# COMPACT_ATOMS: atom_id res chain seq x y z
N ARG A 1 -14.35 -10.23 -13.91
CA ARG A 1 -13.01 -10.83 -14.19
C ARG A 1 -11.93 -9.78 -14.01
N LEU A 2 -10.82 -10.12 -13.35
CA LEU A 2 -9.66 -9.24 -13.13
C LEU A 2 -8.65 -9.51 -14.24
N ARG A 3 -8.25 -8.48 -15.00
CA ARG A 3 -7.26 -8.61 -16.08
C ARG A 3 -6.03 -7.77 -15.75
N ALA A 4 -4.87 -8.42 -15.69
CA ALA A 4 -3.59 -7.72 -15.60
C ALA A 4 -3.21 -7.18 -16.98
N ASN A 5 -2.76 -5.92 -17.05
CA ASN A 5 -2.24 -5.33 -18.27
C ASN A 5 -0.77 -5.73 -18.47
N THR A 6 -0.52 -6.98 -18.84
CA THR A 6 0.82 -7.53 -19.10
C THR A 6 1.11 -7.53 -20.59
N LYS A 7 2.01 -6.64 -21.04
CA LYS A 7 2.76 -6.85 -22.29
C LYS A 7 3.93 -7.79 -21.98
N SER A 8 3.75 -9.10 -22.13
CA SER A 8 4.87 -10.06 -22.00
C SER A 8 4.51 -11.39 -22.65
N SER A 9 4.78 -11.50 -23.94
CA SER A 9 4.73 -12.76 -24.71
C SER A 9 6.11 -13.40 -24.90
N GLU A 10 7.16 -12.97 -24.19
CA GLU A 10 8.54 -13.39 -24.50
C GLU A 10 9.35 -13.96 -23.31
N LEU A 11 8.75 -14.14 -22.13
CA LEU A 11 9.46 -14.60 -20.91
C LEU A 11 8.72 -15.72 -20.16
N GLY A 12 7.91 -16.51 -20.87
CA GLY A 12 7.26 -17.69 -20.30
C GLY A 12 8.25 -18.82 -20.05
N ASN A 13 8.03 -19.60 -19.00
CA ASN A 13 8.70 -20.88 -18.81
C ASN A 13 8.55 -21.72 -20.11
N PRO A 14 9.64 -22.18 -20.75
CA PRO A 14 9.58 -22.90 -22.02
C PRO A 14 8.80 -24.22 -21.95
N TYR A 15 8.53 -24.72 -20.75
CA TYR A 15 7.76 -25.93 -20.50
C TYR A 15 6.25 -25.70 -20.30
N LEU A 16 5.78 -24.45 -20.34
CA LEU A 16 4.36 -24.12 -20.21
C LEU A 16 3.78 -23.69 -21.55
N SER A 17 2.64 -24.27 -21.93
CA SER A 17 1.81 -23.69 -22.99
C SER A 17 1.28 -22.32 -22.57
N ASP A 18 0.93 -21.45 -23.54
CA ASP A 18 0.40 -20.11 -23.27
C ASP A 18 -0.82 -20.13 -22.33
N LEU A 19 -1.72 -21.09 -22.53
CA LEU A 19 -2.90 -21.29 -21.68
C LEU A 19 -2.52 -21.68 -20.25
N GLN A 20 -1.51 -22.55 -20.08
CA GLN A 20 -1.03 -22.94 -18.75
C GLN A 20 -0.31 -21.77 -18.06
N ALA A 21 0.50 -21.02 -18.80
CA ALA A 21 1.16 -19.83 -18.30
C ALA A 21 0.14 -18.78 -17.82
N GLU A 22 -0.92 -18.54 -18.59
CA GLU A 22 -2.00 -17.65 -18.21
C GLU A 22 -2.73 -18.13 -16.94
N ARG A 23 -3.04 -19.44 -16.85
CA ARG A 23 -3.69 -20.02 -15.66
C ARG A 23 -2.82 -19.91 -14.42
N VAL A 24 -1.53 -20.19 -14.53
CA VAL A 24 -0.56 -20.05 -13.42
C VAL A 24 -0.49 -18.59 -12.99
N MET A 25 -0.38 -17.65 -13.93
CA MET A 25 -0.36 -16.22 -13.62
C MET A 25 -1.65 -15.79 -12.90
N ASN A 26 -2.82 -16.19 -13.39
CA ASN A 26 -4.10 -15.90 -12.76
C ASN A 26 -4.22 -16.51 -11.35
N ALA A 27 -3.69 -17.71 -11.13
CA ALA A 27 -3.64 -18.34 -9.81
C ALA A 27 -2.73 -17.56 -8.85
N VAL A 28 -1.54 -17.16 -9.30
CA VAL A 28 -0.59 -16.33 -8.52
C VAL A 28 -1.22 -14.99 -8.15
N LEU A 29 -1.86 -14.32 -9.10
CA LEU A 29 -2.55 -13.05 -8.86
C LEU A 29 -3.69 -13.21 -7.85
N SER A 30 -4.47 -14.28 -7.97
CA SER A 30 -5.55 -14.61 -7.02
C SER A 30 -5.00 -14.86 -5.62
N TYR A 31 -3.88 -15.58 -5.51
CA TYR A 31 -3.20 -15.84 -4.25
C TYR A 31 -2.66 -14.56 -3.61
N MET A 32 -2.00 -13.68 -4.37
CA MET A 32 -1.51 -12.38 -3.90
C MET A 32 -2.66 -11.50 -3.38
N LEU A 33 -3.78 -11.46 -4.11
CA LEU A 33 -4.97 -10.71 -3.69
C LEU A 33 -5.59 -11.28 -2.42
N HIS A 34 -5.68 -12.61 -2.33
CA HIS A 34 -6.26 -13.30 -1.18
C HIS A 34 -5.44 -13.08 0.09
N THR A 35 -4.13 -13.36 0.04
CA THR A 35 -3.21 -13.15 1.16
C THR A 35 -3.20 -11.70 1.65
N HIS A 36 -3.15 -10.72 0.74
CA HIS A 36 -3.24 -9.32 1.11
C HIS A 36 -4.62 -8.96 1.70
N ARG A 37 -5.71 -9.57 1.22
CA ARG A 37 -7.05 -9.36 1.79
C ARG A 37 -7.16 -9.92 3.21
N MET A 38 -6.54 -11.07 3.49
CA MET A 38 -6.45 -11.61 4.86
C MET A 38 -5.68 -10.65 5.78
N GLY A 39 -4.54 -10.11 5.31
CA GLY A 39 -3.77 -9.11 6.04
C GLY A 39 -4.58 -7.84 6.35
N ALA A 40 -5.27 -7.30 5.35
CA ALA A 40 -6.14 -6.13 5.52
C ALA A 40 -7.30 -6.38 6.51
N ALA A 41 -7.95 -7.55 6.40
CA ALA A 41 -9.02 -7.94 7.32
C ALA A 41 -8.50 -8.07 8.76
N SER A 42 -7.35 -8.73 8.95
CA SER A 42 -6.71 -8.84 10.27
C SER A 42 -6.39 -7.48 10.87
N GLN A 43 -5.80 -6.56 10.09
CA GLN A 43 -5.51 -5.20 10.54
C GLN A 43 -6.77 -4.37 10.86
N ALA A 44 -7.86 -4.59 10.14
CA ALA A 44 -9.15 -3.96 10.41
C ALA A 44 -9.75 -4.49 11.72
N ILE A 45 -9.75 -5.82 11.93
CA ILE A 45 -10.18 -6.46 13.17
C ILE A 45 -9.41 -5.90 14.37
N SER A 46 -8.08 -5.82 14.29
CA SER A 46 -7.27 -5.27 15.37
C SER A 46 -7.63 -3.81 15.70
N ALA A 47 -7.97 -3.00 14.69
CA ALA A 47 -8.37 -1.61 14.92
C ALA A 47 -9.77 -1.48 15.52
N VAL A 48 -10.70 -2.36 15.14
CA VAL A 48 -12.03 -2.45 15.77
C VAL A 48 -11.91 -2.86 17.23
N VAL A 49 -11.11 -3.90 17.53
CA VAL A 49 -10.86 -4.36 18.91
C VAL A 49 -10.24 -3.25 19.75
N ALA A 50 -9.27 -2.51 19.21
CA ALA A 50 -8.65 -1.38 19.91
C ALA A 50 -9.64 -0.25 20.21
N LEU A 51 -10.55 0.06 19.26
CA LEU A 51 -11.61 1.04 19.48
C LEU A 51 -12.61 0.57 20.53
N ARG A 52 -13.02 -0.70 20.46
CA ARG A 52 -13.95 -1.32 21.42
C ARG A 52 -13.38 -1.25 22.84
N LYS A 53 -12.11 -1.64 23.02
CA LYS A 53 -11.44 -1.57 24.33
C LYS A 53 -11.42 -0.14 24.89
N LYS A 54 -11.14 0.87 24.07
CA LYS A 54 -11.20 2.28 24.52
C LYS A 54 -12.61 2.71 24.95
N LEU A 55 -13.65 2.24 24.26
CA LEU A 55 -15.04 2.52 24.64
C LEU A 55 -15.44 1.78 25.93
N GLU A 56 -15.02 0.53 26.08
CA GLU A 56 -15.20 -0.28 27.30
C GLU A 56 -14.49 0.35 28.50
N ASP A 57 -13.25 0.83 28.33
CA ASP A 57 -12.49 1.50 29.39
C ASP A 57 -13.18 2.80 29.84
N LEU A 58 -13.86 3.52 28.94
CA LEU A 58 -14.65 4.70 29.28
C LEU A 58 -15.96 4.36 29.98
N HIS A 59 -16.56 3.22 29.63
CA HIS A 59 -17.81 2.77 30.20
C HIS A 59 -17.63 2.12 31.58
N THR A 60 -16.60 1.29 31.75
CA THR A 60 -16.43 0.43 32.94
C THR A 60 -15.55 1.06 34.02
N ASN A 61 -14.58 1.92 33.67
CA ASN A 61 -13.62 2.43 34.65
C ASN A 61 -14.19 3.63 35.42
N PRO A 62 -14.51 3.48 36.73
CA PRO A 62 -15.08 4.56 37.52
C PRO A 62 -14.13 5.76 37.61
N LYS A 63 -12.80 5.56 37.63
CA LYS A 63 -11.82 6.68 37.66
C LYS A 63 -11.89 7.55 36.40
N SER A 64 -12.13 6.95 35.24
CA SER A 64 -12.35 7.67 33.98
C SER A 64 -13.63 8.48 34.04
N ARG A 65 -14.71 7.91 34.60
CA ARG A 65 -15.99 8.61 34.82
C ARG A 65 -15.88 9.75 35.84
N THR A 66 -15.18 9.55 36.95
CA THR A 66 -14.97 10.60 37.97
C THR A 66 -14.11 11.73 37.44
N ASN A 67 -13.07 11.44 36.65
CA ASN A 67 -12.24 12.45 35.98
C ASN A 67 -13.03 13.24 34.92
N LEU A 68 -13.98 12.60 34.24
CA LEU A 68 -14.93 13.27 33.35
C LEU A 68 -15.91 14.13 34.14
N GLN A 69 -16.39 13.72 35.33
CA GLN A 69 -17.34 14.49 36.14
C GLN A 69 -16.73 15.72 36.84
N LYS A 70 -15.43 15.71 37.19
CA LYS A 70 -14.75 16.80 37.92
C LYS A 70 -14.49 18.11 37.13
N ASN A 71 -15.29 18.44 36.12
CA ASN A 71 -15.26 19.73 35.39
C ASN A 71 -13.88 20.23 34.89
N ARG A 72 -12.93 19.34 34.61
CA ARG A 72 -11.75 19.69 33.83
C ARG A 72 -12.08 19.52 32.35
N GLU A 73 -12.62 20.57 31.73
CA GLU A 73 -12.94 20.60 30.29
C GLU A 73 -11.76 20.11 29.43
N SER A 74 -10.54 20.44 29.83
CA SER A 74 -9.30 19.97 29.19
C SER A 74 -9.13 18.44 29.20
N VAL A 75 -9.58 17.74 30.25
CA VAL A 75 -9.51 16.27 30.34
C VAL A 75 -10.55 15.62 29.45
N ARG A 76 -11.79 16.16 29.42
CA ARG A 76 -12.86 15.71 28.51
C ARG A 76 -12.43 15.86 27.05
N ALA A 77 -11.93 17.04 26.68
CA ALA A 77 -11.47 17.33 25.33
C ALA A 77 -10.37 16.35 24.88
N ARG A 78 -9.39 16.07 25.75
CA ARG A 78 -8.29 15.13 25.45
C ARG A 78 -8.79 13.70 25.22
N VAL A 79 -9.74 13.24 26.04
CA VAL A 79 -10.33 11.89 25.90
C VAL A 79 -11.13 11.77 24.60
N LEU A 80 -11.98 12.76 24.32
CA LEU A 80 -12.77 12.80 23.09
C LEU A 80 -11.90 12.85 21.84
N GLU A 81 -10.82 13.64 21.87
CA GLU A 81 -9.87 13.72 20.76
C GLU A 81 -9.13 12.39 20.55
N GLY A 82 -8.68 11.74 21.63
CA GLY A 82 -8.07 10.41 21.54
C GLY A 82 -9.02 9.34 21.01
N LEU A 83 -10.31 9.40 21.36
CA LEU A 83 -11.34 8.53 20.83
C LEU A 83 -11.59 8.80 19.34
N ARG A 84 -11.74 10.08 18.96
CA ARG A 84 -11.95 10.52 17.59
C ARG A 84 -10.81 10.08 16.67
N GLN A 85 -9.56 10.23 17.11
CA GLN A 85 -8.38 9.76 16.37
C GLN A 85 -8.41 8.24 16.15
N THR A 86 -8.80 7.47 17.18
CA THR A 86 -8.89 6.00 17.09
C THR A 86 -10.03 5.56 16.18
N ALA A 87 -11.19 6.21 16.29
CA ALA A 87 -12.35 5.96 15.44
C ALA A 87 -12.03 6.26 13.98
N GLN A 88 -11.38 7.39 13.69
CA GLN A 88 -10.94 7.73 12.35
C GLN A 88 -9.91 6.74 11.79
N ALA A 89 -8.96 6.28 12.61
CA ALA A 89 -7.99 5.28 12.20
C ALA A 89 -8.68 3.94 11.87
N CYS A 90 -9.65 3.52 12.68
CA CYS A 90 -10.47 2.33 12.43
C CYS A 90 -11.28 2.46 11.14
N ALA A 91 -12.03 3.56 10.97
CA ALA A 91 -12.81 3.83 9.77
C ALA A 91 -11.95 3.79 8.50
N LYS A 92 -10.76 4.39 8.54
CA LYS A 92 -9.79 4.34 7.42
C LYS A 92 -9.36 2.91 7.09
N ARG A 93 -9.19 2.03 8.08
CA ARG A 93 -8.81 0.63 7.83
C ARG A 93 -9.94 -0.21 7.25
N VAL A 94 -11.16 -0.01 7.74
CA VAL A 94 -12.35 -0.71 7.23
C VAL A 94 -12.70 -0.25 5.82
N ALA A 95 -12.58 1.04 5.53
CA ALA A 95 -12.87 1.63 4.23
C ALA A 95 -11.69 1.56 3.24
N VAL A 96 -10.67 0.74 3.51
CA VAL A 96 -9.54 0.57 2.58
C VAL A 96 -10.04 0.05 1.23
N ARG A 97 -9.65 0.75 0.17
CA ARG A 97 -9.86 0.33 -1.23
C ARG A 97 -8.58 0.48 -2.03
N ARG A 98 -8.41 -0.37 -3.04
CA ARG A 98 -7.27 -0.29 -3.98
C ARG A 98 -7.55 0.74 -5.06
N GLN A 99 -6.82 1.84 -5.02
CA GLN A 99 -7.02 2.99 -5.91
C GLN A 99 -6.43 2.79 -7.31
N TYR A 100 -5.66 1.71 -7.49
CA TYR A 100 -5.05 1.38 -8.76
C TYR A 100 -5.85 0.39 -9.60
N VAL A 101 -6.90 -0.20 -9.04
CA VAL A 101 -7.87 -1.03 -9.76
C VAL A 101 -8.92 -0.11 -10.39
N ARG A 102 -9.09 -0.21 -11.70
CA ARG A 102 -10.07 0.56 -12.48
C ARG A 102 -11.17 -0.37 -12.95
N ASP A 103 -12.38 0.13 -12.94
CA ASP A 103 -13.52 -0.54 -13.55
C ASP A 103 -13.54 -0.18 -15.04
N ILE A 104 -13.38 -1.17 -15.92
CA ILE A 104 -13.53 -0.96 -17.37
C ILE A 104 -15.00 -1.12 -17.75
N GLN A 105 -15.69 -2.08 -17.12
CA GLN A 105 -17.10 -2.36 -17.34
C GLN A 105 -17.76 -2.59 -15.98
N PRO A 106 -18.61 -1.65 -15.52
CA PRO A 106 -19.21 -1.68 -14.19
C PRO A 106 -19.68 -3.08 -13.78
N GLY A 107 -19.06 -3.63 -12.75
CA GLY A 107 -19.44 -4.93 -12.18
C GLY A 107 -19.00 -6.17 -12.98
N SER A 108 -18.41 -6.02 -14.16
CA SER A 108 -18.02 -7.13 -15.05
C SER A 108 -16.51 -7.26 -15.24
N MET A 109 -15.78 -6.16 -15.47
CA MET A 109 -14.37 -6.20 -15.84
C MET A 109 -13.54 -5.14 -15.13
N TRP A 110 -12.51 -5.61 -14.42
CA TRP A 110 -11.57 -4.77 -13.68
C TRP A 110 -10.17 -4.87 -14.28
N GLU A 111 -9.48 -3.74 -14.40
CA GLU A 111 -8.10 -3.64 -14.86
C GLU A 111 -7.19 -3.03 -13.80
N TYR A 112 -5.96 -3.49 -13.75
CA TYR A 112 -4.93 -2.94 -12.89
C TYR A 112 -3.53 -3.18 -13.45
N ASP A 113 -2.56 -2.42 -12.94
CA ASP A 113 -1.14 -2.64 -13.20
C ASP A 113 -0.62 -3.72 -12.21
N PRO A 114 -0.19 -4.90 -12.70
CA PRO A 114 0.25 -6.01 -11.84
C PRO A 114 1.47 -5.65 -10.99
N ARG A 115 2.30 -4.68 -11.41
CA ARG A 115 3.47 -4.25 -10.63
C ARG A 115 3.06 -3.58 -9.32
N LEU A 116 1.92 -2.89 -9.31
CA LEU A 116 1.38 -2.27 -8.09
C LEU A 116 0.88 -3.33 -7.11
N LEU A 117 0.26 -4.41 -7.62
CA LEU A 117 -0.17 -5.53 -6.79
C LEU A 117 1.03 -6.30 -6.23
N LEU A 118 2.02 -6.61 -7.08
CA LEU A 118 3.27 -7.23 -6.64
C LEU A 118 3.94 -6.40 -5.55
N PHE A 119 3.98 -5.07 -5.74
CA PHE A 119 4.53 -4.17 -4.75
C PHE A 119 3.77 -4.23 -3.42
N GLU A 120 2.44 -4.13 -3.42
CA GLU A 120 1.63 -4.26 -2.18
C GLU A 120 1.89 -5.59 -1.47
N PHE A 121 1.97 -6.68 -2.24
CA PHE A 121 2.23 -8.02 -1.72
C PHE A 121 3.63 -8.11 -1.10
N SER A 122 4.69 -7.76 -1.83
CA SER A 122 6.08 -7.82 -1.35
C SER A 122 6.34 -6.88 -0.17
N PHE A 123 5.65 -5.76 -0.09
CA PHE A 123 5.82 -4.79 0.99
C PHE A 123 4.88 -5.00 2.16
N ASN A 124 3.90 -5.91 2.05
CA ASN A 124 2.82 -6.12 3.00
C ASN A 124 2.17 -4.79 3.44
N LEU A 125 1.86 -3.93 2.46
CA LEU A 125 1.25 -2.62 2.69
C LEU A 125 0.19 -2.35 1.64
N THR A 126 -0.73 -1.43 1.97
CA THR A 126 -1.68 -0.88 1.02
C THR A 126 -1.20 0.49 0.52
N LEU A 127 -1.14 0.66 -0.79
CA LEU A 127 -0.76 1.91 -1.43
C LEU A 127 -1.83 2.97 -1.20
N ARG A 128 -1.40 4.16 -0.78
CA ARG A 128 -2.27 5.32 -0.65
C ARG A 128 -2.60 5.88 -2.02
N ASP A 129 -3.78 6.47 -2.12
CA ASP A 129 -4.29 7.12 -3.34
C ASP A 129 -3.30 8.12 -3.96
N ARG A 130 -2.72 8.99 -3.11
CA ARG A 130 -1.69 9.94 -3.54
C ARG A 130 -0.43 9.24 -4.07
N GLN A 131 -0.03 8.11 -3.49
CA GLN A 131 1.16 7.37 -3.94
C GLN A 131 0.93 6.75 -5.33
N VAL A 132 -0.26 6.19 -5.56
CA VAL A 132 -0.66 5.64 -6.86
C VAL A 132 -0.71 6.73 -7.93
N ARG A 133 -1.30 7.89 -7.63
CA ARG A 133 -1.32 9.05 -8.55
C ARG A 133 0.08 9.49 -8.92
N LEU A 134 0.92 9.73 -7.90
CA LEU A 134 2.30 10.16 -8.07
C LEU A 134 3.09 9.20 -8.97
N PHE A 135 2.96 7.90 -8.71
CA PHE A 135 3.60 6.88 -9.54
C PHE A 135 3.16 6.97 -11.00
N ARG A 136 1.85 7.02 -11.26
CA ARG A 136 1.31 7.14 -12.63
C ARG A 136 1.81 8.39 -13.34
N GLU A 137 1.87 9.49 -12.62
CA GLU A 137 2.36 10.79 -13.07
C GLU A 137 3.84 10.76 -13.45
N PHE A 138 4.69 10.11 -12.63
CA PHE A 138 6.10 9.87 -12.96
C PHE A 138 6.25 8.93 -14.16
N MET A 139 5.47 7.85 -14.23
CA MET A 139 5.49 6.93 -15.38
C MET A 139 5.07 7.64 -16.68
N ALA A 140 4.10 8.56 -16.62
CA ALA A 140 3.70 9.38 -17.75
C ALA A 140 4.81 10.38 -18.16
N ALA A 141 5.42 11.06 -17.20
CA ALA A 141 6.54 11.98 -17.46
C ALA A 141 7.73 11.25 -18.10
N PHE A 142 8.09 10.07 -17.58
CA PHE A 142 9.13 9.21 -18.13
C PHE A 142 8.84 8.81 -19.59
N LYS A 143 7.61 8.36 -19.89
CA LYS A 143 7.19 8.05 -21.27
C LYS A 143 7.32 9.25 -22.22
N ASN A 144 7.04 10.45 -21.71
CA ASN A 144 7.14 11.70 -22.46
C ASN A 144 8.56 12.31 -22.44
N LYS A 145 9.56 11.60 -21.89
CA LYS A 145 10.95 12.09 -21.72
C LYS A 145 11.03 13.44 -21.00
N LYS A 146 10.12 13.69 -20.05
CA LYS A 146 10.09 14.90 -19.23
C LYS A 146 10.60 14.61 -17.82
N SER A 147 11.42 15.51 -17.30
CA SER A 147 11.78 15.53 -15.88
C SER A 147 10.60 15.94 -15.03
N ARG A 148 10.49 15.38 -13.82
CA ARG A 148 9.44 15.70 -12.87
C ARG A 148 10.00 15.76 -11.46
N VAL A 149 9.54 16.75 -10.70
CA VAL A 149 9.88 16.91 -9.28
C VAL A 149 8.56 16.97 -8.51
N GLU A 150 8.51 16.30 -7.37
CA GLU A 150 7.32 16.24 -6.54
C GLU A 150 7.65 16.43 -5.07
N GLN A 151 6.93 17.33 -4.42
CA GLN A 151 7.04 17.53 -2.98
C GLN A 151 6.06 16.62 -2.25
N MET A 152 6.60 15.77 -1.38
CA MET A 152 5.81 14.98 -0.45
C MET A 152 6.08 15.41 0.99
N ILE A 153 5.07 15.28 1.83
CA ILE A 153 5.20 15.49 3.29
C ILE A 153 6.18 14.47 3.87
N MET A 154 6.87 14.83 4.96
CA MET A 154 7.68 13.87 5.71
C MET A 154 6.83 12.68 6.18
N GLY A 155 7.37 11.46 6.14
CA GLY A 155 6.62 10.23 6.46
C GLY A 155 5.61 9.77 5.39
N ALA A 156 5.47 10.45 4.25
CA ALA A 156 4.57 10.03 3.17
C ALA A 156 5.08 8.83 2.34
N GLY A 157 6.23 8.27 2.70
CA GLY A 157 6.83 7.11 2.02
C GLY A 157 7.68 7.44 0.80
N LYS A 158 8.36 8.61 0.78
CA LYS A 158 9.29 8.99 -0.31
C LYS A 158 10.32 7.90 -0.57
N THR A 159 11.13 7.60 0.44
CA THR A 159 12.23 6.63 0.37
C THR A 159 11.74 5.19 0.50
N THR A 160 10.67 4.96 1.27
CA THR A 160 10.22 3.60 1.64
C THR A 160 9.17 3.02 0.70
N VAL A 161 8.49 3.86 -0.10
CA VAL A 161 7.41 3.42 -0.99
C VAL A 161 7.65 3.90 -2.41
N ILE A 162 7.69 5.22 -2.64
CA ILE A 162 7.75 5.78 -3.99
C ILE A 162 9.05 5.45 -4.70
N GLY A 163 10.21 5.62 -4.05
CA GLY A 163 11.51 5.29 -4.63
C GLY A 163 11.56 3.84 -5.13
N PRO A 164 11.34 2.84 -4.26
CA PRO A 164 11.29 1.44 -4.68
C PRO A 164 10.21 1.16 -5.73
N LEU A 165 9.03 1.77 -5.63
CA LEU A 165 7.96 1.58 -6.60
C LEU A 165 8.34 2.10 -7.99
N LEU A 166 9.05 3.23 -8.07
CA LEU A 166 9.59 3.75 -9.32
C LEU A 166 10.69 2.86 -9.87
N VAL A 167 11.57 2.32 -9.02
CA VAL A 167 12.57 1.33 -9.45
C VAL A 167 11.89 0.14 -10.14
N LEU A 168 10.84 -0.42 -9.52
CA LEU A 168 10.06 -1.53 -10.10
C LEU A 168 9.29 -1.13 -11.37
N GLY A 169 8.80 0.11 -11.45
CA GLY A 169 8.05 0.60 -12.60
C GLY A 169 8.91 0.91 -13.82
N LEU A 170 10.14 1.38 -13.58
CA LEU A 170 11.09 1.82 -14.60
C LEU A 170 12.04 0.71 -15.04
N SER A 171 12.22 -0.34 -14.23
CA SER A 171 13.01 -1.50 -14.61
C SER A 171 12.31 -2.30 -15.72
N ASP A 172 12.99 -2.45 -16.85
CA ASP A 172 12.54 -3.23 -18.01
C ASP A 172 13.55 -4.33 -18.39
N GLY A 173 14.55 -4.58 -17.53
CA GLY A 173 15.65 -5.51 -17.77
C GLY A 173 16.69 -5.01 -18.79
N LYS A 174 16.46 -3.88 -19.45
CA LYS A 174 17.37 -3.29 -20.45
C LYS A 174 17.97 -1.97 -19.97
N ARG A 175 17.32 -1.30 -19.02
CA ARG A 175 17.71 0.01 -18.49
C ARG A 175 18.13 -0.10 -17.02
N LEU A 176 19.27 0.52 -16.71
CA LEU A 176 19.71 0.71 -15.34
C LEU A 176 18.96 1.89 -14.71
N VAL A 177 18.31 1.65 -13.56
CA VAL A 177 17.67 2.70 -12.76
C VAL A 177 18.58 3.04 -11.58
N VAL A 178 18.97 4.31 -11.46
CA VAL A 178 19.84 4.79 -10.39
C VAL A 178 19.03 5.65 -9.42
N GLN A 179 19.05 5.29 -8.13
CA GLN A 179 18.46 6.10 -7.07
C GLN A 179 19.56 6.91 -6.37
N VAL A 180 19.58 8.22 -6.62
CA VAL A 180 20.51 9.14 -5.95
C VAL A 180 19.87 9.65 -4.67
N VAL A 181 20.59 9.53 -3.54
CA VAL A 181 20.14 10.00 -2.22
C VAL A 181 21.29 10.71 -1.50
N PRO A 182 21.00 11.63 -0.57
CA PRO A 182 22.02 12.18 0.32
C PRO A 182 22.77 11.07 1.06
N ALA A 183 24.07 11.27 1.33
CA ALA A 183 24.93 10.26 1.96
C ALA A 183 24.34 9.70 3.27
N ALA A 184 23.75 10.58 4.09
CA ALA A 184 23.10 10.19 5.35
C ALA A 184 21.90 9.23 5.19
N LEU A 185 21.29 9.18 4.00
CA LEU A 185 20.14 8.32 3.69
C LEU A 185 20.53 7.09 2.87
N LEU A 186 21.80 6.93 2.51
CA LEU A 186 22.26 5.86 1.64
C LEU A 186 22.01 4.49 2.26
N GLU A 187 22.44 4.29 3.50
CA GLU A 187 22.28 3.00 4.19
C GLU A 187 20.82 2.63 4.39
N MET A 188 19.98 3.60 4.80
CA MET A 188 18.54 3.40 4.92
C MET A 188 17.92 3.01 3.57
N SER A 189 18.23 3.75 2.51
CA SER A 189 17.65 3.50 1.18
C SER A 189 18.09 2.16 0.63
N ARG A 190 19.36 1.79 0.82
CA ARG A 190 19.93 0.49 0.46
C ARG A 190 19.26 -0.65 1.21
N ALA A 191 19.07 -0.52 2.52
CA ALA A 191 18.39 -1.51 3.34
C ALA A 191 16.95 -1.72 2.90
N VAL A 192 16.22 -0.64 2.60
CA VAL A 192 14.84 -0.70 2.07
C VAL A 192 14.82 -1.46 0.74
N LEU A 193 15.69 -1.13 -0.22
CA LEU A 193 15.71 -1.83 -1.51
C LEU A 193 16.07 -3.31 -1.34
N ARG A 194 17.11 -3.63 -0.54
CA ARG A 194 17.54 -5.01 -0.29
C ARG A 194 16.46 -5.84 0.38
N GLN A 195 15.83 -5.32 1.44
CA GLN A 195 14.77 -6.04 2.16
C GLN A 195 13.61 -6.42 1.23
N LYS A 196 13.35 -5.62 0.20
CA LYS A 196 12.12 -5.69 -0.59
C LYS A 196 12.32 -6.38 -1.93
N PHE A 197 13.50 -6.23 -2.52
CA PHE A 197 13.85 -6.83 -3.80
C PHE A 197 14.76 -8.04 -3.70
N SER A 198 15.22 -8.44 -2.50
CA SER A 198 15.96 -9.71 -2.32
C SER A 198 15.19 -10.95 -2.80
N LEU A 199 13.86 -10.89 -2.81
CA LEU A 199 13.00 -11.96 -3.33
C LEU A 199 12.82 -11.91 -4.85
N ILE A 200 13.12 -10.77 -5.48
CA ILE A 200 12.91 -10.52 -6.92
C ILE A 200 14.24 -10.61 -7.68
N VAL A 201 15.34 -10.18 -7.07
CA VAL A 201 16.68 -10.17 -7.63
C VAL A 201 17.44 -11.38 -7.09
N LYS A 202 17.61 -12.40 -7.93
CA LYS A 202 18.56 -13.50 -7.70
C LYS A 202 19.92 -13.14 -8.28
#